data_AF-A0A9D7KKP2-F1
#
_entry.id   AF-A0A9D7KKP2-F1
#
_cell.length_a   1.000
_cell.length_b   1.000
_cell.length_c   1.000
_cell.angle_alpha   90.00
_cell.angle_beta   90.00
_cell.angle_gamma   90.00
#
_symmetry.space_group_name_H-M   'P 1'
#
loop_
_entity.id
_entity.type
_entity.pdbx_description
1 polymer ?
#
loop_
_entity_poly.entity_id
_entity_poly.type
_entity_poly.pdbx_seq_one_letter_code
_entity_poly.pdbx_strand_id
1 'polypeptide(L)'
;MADDRHVIETGNPIINREEYVLDENGEIIWLLTSKLPLRDDSGEIIGLLGIGRNVTESVKAREEIKKLNAELEERVIARTQELDYKNKELEAFSYSVSTI
;
A
#
# COMPACT_ATOMS: atom_id res chain seq x y z
N MET A 1 -19.38 -11.12 1.20
CA MET A 1 -20.33 -12.03 0.54
C MET A 1 -19.67 -13.07 -0.35
N ALA A 2 -18.91 -12.70 -1.41
CA ALA A 2 -18.25 -13.71 -2.28
C ALA A 2 -17.25 -14.59 -1.49
N ASP A 3 -16.45 -13.95 -0.65
CA ASP A 3 -15.50 -14.62 0.25
C ASP A 3 -16.18 -15.55 1.26
N ASP A 4 -17.26 -15.10 1.87
CA ASP A 4 -17.99 -15.87 2.89
C ASP A 4 -18.54 -17.16 2.26
N ARG A 5 -19.11 -17.02 1.05
CA ARG A 5 -19.58 -18.13 0.23
C ARG A 5 -18.45 -19.10 -0.12
N HIS A 6 -17.30 -18.59 -0.57
CA HIS A 6 -16.14 -19.43 -0.89
C HIS A 6 -15.71 -20.28 0.30
N VAL A 7 -15.60 -19.69 1.49
CA VAL A 7 -15.19 -20.43 2.70
C VAL A 7 -16.23 -21.49 3.08
N ILE A 8 -17.52 -21.19 2.95
CA ILE A 8 -18.61 -22.13 3.25
C ILE A 8 -18.64 -23.28 2.24
N GLU A 9 -18.52 -23.00 0.94
CA GLU A 9 -18.62 -24.00 -0.12
C GLU A 9 -17.37 -24.90 -0.22
N THR A 10 -16.19 -24.34 0.04
CA THR A 10 -14.92 -25.06 -0.15
C THR A 10 -14.29 -25.55 1.16
N GLY A 11 -14.65 -24.92 2.29
CA GLY A 11 -13.96 -25.13 3.56
C GLY A 11 -12.54 -24.55 3.62
N ASN A 12 -12.08 -23.84 2.59
CA ASN A 12 -10.77 -23.20 2.60
C ASN A 12 -10.85 -21.83 3.31
N PRO A 13 -9.99 -21.56 4.30
CA PRO A 13 -10.00 -20.29 5.00
C PRO A 13 -9.41 -19.17 4.13
N ILE A 14 -9.89 -17.95 4.36
CA ILE A 14 -9.27 -16.72 3.85
C ILE A 14 -8.57 -16.04 5.03
N ILE A 15 -7.29 -15.74 4.90
CA ILE A 15 -6.47 -15.21 5.99
C ILE A 15 -5.92 -13.84 5.64
N ASN A 16 -6.01 -12.90 6.59
CA ASN A 16 -5.42 -11.57 6.52
C ASN A 16 -5.69 -10.82 5.20
N ARG A 17 -6.94 -10.84 4.74
CA ARG A 17 -7.35 -10.08 3.57
C ARG A 17 -7.69 -8.65 3.95
N GLU A 18 -7.03 -7.69 3.32
CA GLU A 18 -7.40 -6.27 3.45
C GLU A 18 -8.73 -6.03 2.71
N GLU A 19 -9.71 -5.49 3.43
CA GLU A 19 -10.99 -5.03 2.91
C GLU A 19 -11.28 -3.65 3.51
N TYR A 20 -12.15 -2.87 2.87
CA TYR A 20 -12.59 -1.60 3.43
C TYR A 20 -14.10 -1.56 3.57
N VAL A 21 -14.53 -0.83 4.59
CA VAL A 21 -15.94 -0.52 4.84
C VAL A 21 -16.09 0.98 5.06
N LEU A 22 -17.31 1.47 4.91
CA LEU A 22 -17.67 2.82 5.31
C LEU A 22 -18.26 2.76 6.72
N ASP A 23 -17.81 3.66 7.60
CA ASP A 23 -18.44 3.86 8.89
C ASP A 23 -19.76 4.65 8.76
N GLU A 24 -20.40 4.94 9.88
CA GLU A 24 -21.65 5.71 9.93
C GLU A 24 -21.51 7.16 9.42
N ASN A 25 -20.29 7.69 9.37
CA ASN A 25 -19.97 9.03 8.88
C ASN A 25 -19.50 9.02 7.41
N GLY A 26 -19.38 7.85 6.79
CA GLY A 26 -18.85 7.68 5.43
C GLY A 26 -17.32 7.68 5.35
N GLU A 27 -16.62 7.57 6.48
CA GLU A 27 -15.17 7.40 6.49
C GLU A 27 -14.77 5.97 6.17
N ILE A 28 -13.65 5.83 5.45
CA ILE A 28 -13.09 4.52 5.10
C ILE A 28 -12.37 3.93 6.31
N ILE A 29 -12.85 2.77 6.77
CA ILE A 29 -12.16 1.91 7.73
C ILE A 29 -11.57 0.73 6.97
N TRP A 30 -10.24 0.58 7.07
CA TRP A 30 -9.55 -0.60 6.57
C TRP A 30 -9.56 -1.69 7.63
N LEU A 31 -9.96 -2.89 7.21
CA LEU A 31 -10.00 -4.09 8.02
C LEU A 31 -9.08 -5.15 7.42
N LEU A 32 -8.27 -5.76 8.26
CA LEU A 32 -7.57 -7.00 7.96
C LEU A 32 -8.44 -8.14 8.48
N THR A 33 -9.08 -8.85 7.56
CA THR A 33 -10.11 -9.83 7.87
C THR A 33 -9.63 -11.25 7.58
N SER A 34 -9.89 -12.16 8.52
CA SER A 34 -9.77 -13.60 8.32
C SER A 34 -11.14 -14.27 8.47
N LYS A 35 -11.41 -15.26 7.64
CA LYS A 35 -12.68 -15.99 7.56
C LYS A 35 -12.37 -17.49 7.57
N LEU A 36 -12.84 -18.19 8.60
CA LEU A 36 -12.58 -19.60 8.82
C LEU A 36 -13.90 -20.37 8.85
N PRO A 37 -13.96 -21.59 8.30
CA PRO A 37 -15.15 -22.43 8.43
C PRO A 37 -15.31 -22.86 9.89
N LEU A 38 -16.51 -22.70 10.44
CA LEU A 38 -16.87 -23.28 11.73
C LEU A 38 -17.42 -24.68 11.48
N ARG A 39 -16.82 -25.68 12.13
CA ARG A 39 -17.21 -27.09 11.97
C ARG A 39 -17.78 -27.66 13.26
N ASP A 40 -18.73 -28.57 13.13
CA ASP A 40 -19.21 -29.38 14.26
C ASP A 40 -18.31 -30.62 14.49
N ASP A 41 -18.71 -31.47 15.46
CA ASP A 41 -17.97 -32.68 15.82
C ASP A 41 -17.94 -33.74 14.69
N SER A 42 -18.85 -33.64 13.72
CA SER A 42 -18.87 -34.51 12.54
C SER A 42 -17.97 -34.00 11.41
N GLY A 43 -17.45 -32.78 11.54
CA GLY A 43 -16.62 -32.10 10.54
C GLY A 43 -17.41 -31.31 9.50
N GLU A 44 -18.75 -31.28 9.59
CA GLU A 44 -19.60 -30.48 8.71
C GLU A 44 -19.47 -28.99 8.99
N ILE A 45 -19.49 -28.17 7.92
CA ILE A 45 -19.41 -26.72 8.06
C ILE A 45 -20.78 -26.20 8.48
N ILE A 46 -20.87 -25.73 9.72
CA ILE A 46 -22.11 -25.19 10.31
C ILE A 46 -22.15 -23.65 10.31
N GLY A 47 -21.05 -23.00 9.91
CA GLY A 47 -21.01 -21.54 9.83
C GLY A 47 -19.64 -20.98 9.48
N LEU A 48 -19.47 -19.70 9.79
CA LEU A 48 -18.26 -18.93 9.51
C LEU A 48 -17.80 -18.20 10.77
N LEU A 49 -16.52 -18.33 11.11
CA LEU A 49 -15.86 -17.48 12.08
C LEU A 49 -15.13 -16.36 11.34
N GLY A 50 -15.60 -15.13 11.51
CA GLY A 50 -14.95 -13.92 11.01
C GLY A 50 -14.16 -13.22 12.10
N ILE A 51 -12.92 -12.83 11.79
CA ILE A 51 -12.08 -11.99 12.66
C ILE A 51 -11.64 -10.79 11.85
N GLY A 52 -11.99 -9.58 12.30
CA GLY A 52 -11.57 -8.33 11.68
C GLY A 52 -10.67 -7.53 12.62
N ARG A 53 -9.55 -7.02 12.10
CA ARG A 53 -8.70 -6.06 12.80
C ARG A 53 -8.72 -4.73 12.04
N ASN A 54 -9.00 -3.63 12.74
CA ASN A 54 -8.83 -2.31 12.16
C ASN A 54 -7.35 -2.04 11.90
N VAL A 55 -7.02 -1.75 10.64
CA VAL A 55 -5.65 -1.45 10.16
C VAL A 55 -5.59 -0.09 9.45
N THR A 56 -6.59 0.77 9.65
CA THR A 56 -6.70 2.08 8.99
C THR A 56 -5.46 2.93 9.17
N GLU A 57 -4.94 3.03 10.40
CA GLU A 57 -3.73 3.82 10.67
C GLU A 57 -2.51 3.27 9.93
N SER A 58 -2.35 1.94 9.89
CA SER A 58 -1.25 1.31 9.17
C SER A 58 -1.34 1.54 7.67
N VAL A 59 -2.54 1.48 7.09
CA VAL A 59 -2.75 1.76 5.67
C VAL A 59 -2.48 3.24 5.37
N LYS A 60 -2.98 4.17 6.19
CA LYS A 60 -2.72 5.61 6.04
C LYS A 60 -1.22 5.93 6.08
N ALA A 61 -0.50 5.37 7.06
CA ALA A 61 0.95 5.56 7.17
C ALA A 61 1.70 4.99 5.94
N ARG A 62 1.29 3.82 5.43
CA ARG A 62 1.88 3.22 4.23
C ARG A 62 1.67 4.09 2.99
N GLU A 63 0.47 4.63 2.80
CA GLU A 63 0.19 5.52 1.67
C GLU A 63 0.91 6.86 1.79
N GLU A 64 1.05 7.41 3.01
CA GLU A 64 1.80 8.64 3.24
C GLU A 64 3.29 8.46 2.90
N ILE A 65 3.92 7.37 3.35
CA ILE A 65 5.31 7.04 3.00
C ILE A 65 5.46 6.91 1.49
N LYS A 66 4.53 6.22 0.81
CA LYS A 66 4.56 6.04 -0.63
C LYS A 66 4.48 7.38 -1.37
N LYS A 67 3.62 8.30 -0.90
CA LYS A 67 3.49 9.64 -1.44
C LYS A 67 4.78 10.45 -1.25
N LEU A 68 5.33 10.47 -0.03
CA LEU A 68 6.56 11.21 0.28
C LEU A 68 7.76 10.69 -0.53
N ASN A 69 7.86 9.37 -0.73
CA ASN A 69 8.90 8.79 -1.56
C ASN A 69 8.78 9.22 -3.03
N ALA A 70 7.58 9.20 -3.60
CA ALA A 70 7.37 9.67 -4.97
C ALA A 70 7.74 11.15 -5.13
N GLU A 71 7.34 12.00 -4.19
CA GLU A 71 7.71 13.42 -4.19
C GLU A 71 9.22 13.63 -4.04
N LEU A 72 9.88 12.82 -3.21
CA LEU A 72 11.33 12.88 -3.03
C LEU A 72 12.07 12.45 -4.31
N GLU A 73 11.63 11.38 -4.97
CA GLU A 73 12.19 10.91 -6.23
C GLU A 73 12.11 11.97 -7.32
N GLU A 74 10.96 12.63 -7.48
CA GLU A 74 10.78 13.74 -8.42
C GLU A 74 11.75 14.89 -8.13
N ARG A 75 11.88 15.27 -6.84
CA ARG A 75 12.80 16.33 -6.42
C ARG A 75 14.26 15.96 -6.69
N VAL A 76 14.65 14.71 -6.45
CA VAL A 76 16.01 14.22 -6.71
C VAL A 76 16.31 14.29 -8.20
N ILE A 77 15.38 13.87 -9.06
CA ILE A 77 15.54 13.96 -10.53
C ILE A 77 15.71 15.43 -10.95
N ALA A 78 14.82 16.31 -10.53
CA ALA A 78 14.87 17.73 -10.89
C ALA A 78 16.18 18.38 -10.44
N ARG A 79 16.65 18.09 -9.22
CA ARG A 79 17.87 18.69 -8.69
C ARG A 79 19.13 18.14 -9.35
N THR A 80 19.14 16.85 -9.68
CA THR A 80 20.26 16.22 -10.40
C THR A 80 20.41 16.84 -11.79
N GLN A 81 19.29 17.04 -12.49
CA GLN A 81 19.29 17.71 -13.80
C GLN A 81 19.79 19.16 -13.71
N GLU A 82 19.38 19.92 -12.69
CA GLU A 82 19.85 21.29 -12.49
C GLU A 82 21.37 21.35 -12.21
N LEU A 83 21.87 20.42 -11.39
CA LEU A 83 23.30 20.32 -11.09
C LEU A 83 24.11 19.92 -12.32
N ASP A 84 23.65 18.96 -13.11
CA ASP A 84 24.29 18.56 -14.35
C ASP A 84 24.36 19.69 -15.37
N TYR A 85 23.29 20.49 -15.46
CA TYR A 85 23.27 21.69 -16.30
C TYR A 85 24.33 22.70 -15.84
N LYS A 86 24.35 23.03 -14.55
CA LYS A 86 25.32 23.99 -13.97
C LYS A 86 26.77 23.52 -14.08
N ASN A 87 27.02 22.24 -13.87
CA ASN A 87 28.36 21.65 -14.01
C ASN A 87 28.85 21.79 -15.45
N LYS A 88 28.01 21.49 -16.45
CA LYS A 88 28.35 21.66 -17.87
C LYS A 88 28.64 23.12 -18.24
N GLU A 89 27.87 24.08 -17.70
CA GLU A 89 28.14 25.51 -17.92
C GLU A 89 29.51 25.94 -17.35
N LEU A 90 29.84 25.49 -16.12
CA LEU A 90 31.11 25.80 -15.48
C LEU A 90 32.30 25.18 -16.23
N GLU A 91 32.19 23.94 -16.69
CA GLU A 91 33.22 23.28 -17.50
C GLU A 91 33.46 24.03 -18.81
N ALA A 92 32.39 24.40 -19.53
CA ALA A 92 32.50 25.16 -20.77
C ALA A 92 33.20 26.52 -20.55
N PHE A 93 32.86 27.22 -19.46
CA PHE A 93 33.53 28.47 -19.09
C PHE A 93 35.03 28.26 -18.81
N SER A 94 35.39 27.25 -18.00
CA SER A 94 36.78 26.93 -17.65
C SER A 94 37.66 26.59 -18.86
N TYR A 95 37.13 25.84 -19.82
CA TYR A 95 37.86 25.51 -21.06
C TYR A 95 38.13 26.74 -21.94
N SER A 96 37.17 27.67 -22.02
CA SER A 96 37.31 28.89 -22.83
C SER A 96 38.38 29.85 -22.30
N VAL A 97 38.54 29.94 -20.98
CA VAL A 97 39.53 30.84 -20.36
C VAL A 97 40.95 30.26 -20.40
N SER A 98 41.10 28.93 -20.41
CA SER A 98 42.42 28.27 -20.49
C SER A 98 43.05 28.28 -21.90
N THR A 99 42.31 28.72 -22.91
CA THR A 99 42.79 28.74 -24.32
C THR A 99 43.36 30.12 -24.72
N ILE A 100 43.41 31.09 -23.80
CA ILE A 100 44.01 32.43 -23.96
C ILE A 100 45.32 32.49 -23.18
#